data_AF-A0A319E7A8-F1
#
_entry.id   AF-A0A319E7A8-F1
#
_cell.length_a   1.000
_cell.length_b   1.000
_cell.length_c   1.000
_cell.angle_alpha   90.00
_cell.angle_beta   90.00
_cell.angle_gamma   90.00
#
_symmetry.space_group_name_H-M   'P 1'
#
loop_
_entity.id
_entity.type
_entity.pdbx_description
1 polymer ?
#
loop_
_entity_poly.entity_id
_entity_poly.type
_entity_poly.pdbx_seq_one_letter_code
_entity_poly.pdbx_strand_id
1 'polypeptide(L)'
;MDTSSSWTAHPRAVAPVAVSLTLEGLAILAVALRFYSHRLKRQGTAAHDLAILVALIFSSGLVACLIAATVIGGLGQHTADLPNPAVQLVQFAKIYLALSPIWGCAISAVKISILLLYISIFRSKVFIRCCYGLILLQSLWCVAVILGSLLLCRPLKMNWDATAEGHCGSTTAIYLALHIVNLLFDVSVGLAPIPVLWQLQLKLWRKIELSCMFALGIAICIITILRINMINDLVSTDLTYSSSTLFLFMILETLLGAILACLPMLRP
;
A
#
# COMPACT_ATOMS: atom_id res chain seq x y z
N MET A 1 -29.38 11.34 -30.71
CA MET A 1 -28.97 12.21 -29.59
C MET A 1 -29.81 11.80 -28.41
N ASP A 2 -29.25 10.96 -27.54
CA ASP A 2 -29.74 10.68 -26.18
C ASP A 2 -28.52 10.15 -25.40
N THR A 3 -27.61 11.07 -25.06
CA THR A 3 -26.40 10.80 -24.27
C THR A 3 -26.66 11.15 -22.81
N SER A 4 -27.62 10.46 -22.19
CA SER A 4 -27.72 10.40 -20.73
C SER A 4 -27.25 9.03 -20.26
N SER A 5 -25.96 8.75 -20.42
CA SER A 5 -25.29 7.72 -19.63
C SER A 5 -25.21 8.24 -18.20
N SER A 6 -26.29 8.04 -17.43
CA SER A 6 -26.25 8.23 -15.99
C SER A 6 -25.19 7.29 -15.44
N TRP A 7 -24.03 7.85 -15.11
CA TRP A 7 -22.99 7.19 -14.33
C TRP A 7 -23.57 6.89 -12.94
N THR A 8 -24.38 5.86 -12.80
CA THR A 8 -24.76 5.33 -11.49
C THR A 8 -23.56 4.53 -11.00
N ALA A 9 -22.62 5.22 -10.35
CA ALA A 9 -21.50 4.58 -9.69
C ALA A 9 -22.05 3.48 -8.78
N HIS A 10 -21.67 2.23 -9.05
CA HIS A 10 -22.16 1.10 -8.28
C HIS A 10 -21.83 1.34 -6.80
N PRO A 11 -22.74 1.11 -5.84
CA PRO A 11 -22.50 1.47 -4.43
C PRO A 11 -21.24 0.82 -3.85
N ARG A 12 -20.83 -0.34 -4.39
CA ARG A 12 -19.57 -1.02 -4.06
C ARG A 12 -18.30 -0.33 -4.54
N ALA A 13 -18.38 0.53 -5.56
CA ALA A 13 -17.27 1.34 -6.06
C ALA A 13 -17.15 2.68 -5.33
N VAL A 14 -18.28 3.26 -4.89
CA VAL A 14 -18.34 4.56 -4.21
C VAL A 14 -17.72 4.50 -2.82
N ALA A 15 -18.02 3.46 -2.04
CA ALA A 15 -17.50 3.33 -0.68
C ALA A 15 -15.96 3.26 -0.62
N PRO A 16 -15.26 2.44 -1.42
CA PRO A 16 -13.79 2.46 -1.49
C PRO A 16 -13.19 3.81 -1.85
N VAL A 17 -13.79 4.53 -2.80
CA VAL A 17 -13.29 5.85 -3.23
C VAL A 17 -13.45 6.86 -2.09
N ALA A 18 -14.61 6.92 -1.45
CA ALA A 18 -14.86 7.83 -0.34
C ALA A 18 -13.93 7.57 0.86
N VAL A 19 -13.74 6.30 1.23
CA VAL A 19 -12.81 5.92 2.32
C VAL A 19 -11.36 6.26 1.96
N SER A 20 -10.95 6.02 0.71
CA SER A 20 -9.59 6.31 0.26
C SER A 20 -9.30 7.81 0.26
N LEU A 21 -10.22 8.65 -0.23
CA LEU A 21 -10.04 10.10 -0.26
C LEU A 21 -10.02 10.73 1.14
N THR A 22 -10.85 10.24 2.05
CA THR A 22 -10.87 10.72 3.44
C THR A 22 -9.55 10.41 4.16
N LEU A 23 -9.04 9.19 4.00
CA LEU A 23 -7.74 8.81 4.57
C LEU A 23 -6.56 9.49 3.88
N GLU A 24 -6.64 9.75 2.58
CA GLU A 24 -5.62 10.50 1.86
C GLU A 24 -5.54 11.92 2.39
N GLY A 25 -6.68 12.60 2.58
CA GLY A 25 -6.72 13.91 3.22
C GLY A 25 -6.11 13.91 4.62
N LEU A 26 -6.39 12.87 5.42
CA LEU A 26 -5.79 12.71 6.75
C LEU A 26 -4.28 12.46 6.68
N ALA A 27 -3.80 11.66 5.73
CA ALA A 27 -2.38 11.40 5.52
C ALA A 27 -1.62 12.65 5.06
N ILE A 28 -2.20 13.42 4.13
CA ILE A 28 -1.65 14.72 3.69
C ILE A 28 -1.54 15.66 4.89
N LEU A 29 -2.60 15.76 5.71
CA LEU A 29 -2.59 16.59 6.92
C LEU A 29 -1.50 16.14 7.91
N ALA A 30 -1.38 14.84 8.16
CA ALA A 30 -0.37 14.29 9.07
C ALA A 30 1.07 14.58 8.59
N VAL A 31 1.34 14.42 7.29
CA VAL A 31 2.63 14.76 6.69
C VAL A 31 2.90 16.26 6.74
N ALA A 32 1.90 17.09 6.42
CA ALA A 32 2.02 18.55 6.50
C ALA A 32 2.35 19.02 7.93
N LEU A 33 1.65 18.48 8.93
CA LEU A 33 1.91 18.77 10.34
C LEU A 33 3.30 18.31 10.78
N ARG A 34 3.80 17.17 10.27
CA ARG A 34 5.18 16.71 10.52
C ARG A 34 6.21 17.72 10.03
N PHE A 35 6.10 18.18 8.79
CA PHE A 35 7.00 19.21 8.24
C PHE A 35 6.86 20.55 8.97
N TYR A 36 5.64 20.91 9.37
CA TYR A 36 5.39 22.10 10.19
C TYR A 36 6.10 22.02 11.55
N SER A 37 6.02 20.89 12.25
CA SER A 37 6.73 20.67 13.52
C SER A 37 8.25 20.77 13.36
N HIS A 38 8.82 20.28 12.25
CA HIS A 38 10.26 20.42 12.00
C HIS A 38 10.68 21.87 11.79
N ARG A 39 9.88 22.64 11.04
CA ARG A 39 10.11 24.07 10.85
C ARG A 39 10.06 24.82 12.18
N LEU A 40 9.09 24.49 13.04
CA LEU A 40 8.97 25.10 14.37
C LEU A 40 10.17 24.75 15.28
N LYS A 41 10.67 23.51 15.19
CA LYS A 41 11.85 23.03 15.94
C LYS A 41 13.19 23.42 15.31
N ARG A 42 13.20 24.18 14.20
CA ARG A 42 14.40 24.55 13.39
C ARG A 42 15.28 23.35 13.02
N GLN A 43 14.66 22.20 12.81
CA GLN A 43 15.36 20.98 12.41
C GLN A 43 15.42 20.91 10.88
N GLY A 44 16.56 20.48 10.33
CA GLY A 44 16.68 20.18 8.90
C GLY A 44 15.80 19.01 8.49
N THR A 45 15.47 18.92 7.20
CA THR A 45 14.72 17.79 6.64
C THR A 45 15.54 16.50 6.76
N ALA A 46 15.03 15.52 7.49
CA ALA A 46 15.71 14.25 7.68
C ALA A 46 15.37 13.26 6.55
N ALA A 47 16.20 12.23 6.36
CA ALA A 47 15.98 11.23 5.31
C ALA A 47 14.63 10.50 5.44
N HIS A 48 14.14 10.29 6.66
CA HIS A 48 12.83 9.70 6.91
C HIS A 48 11.66 10.61 6.46
N ASP A 49 11.84 11.94 6.44
CA ASP A 49 10.82 12.90 5.98
C ASP A 49 10.69 12.87 4.45
N LEU A 50 11.80 12.68 3.75
CA LEU A 50 11.78 12.50 2.29
C LEU A 50 11.14 11.16 1.93
N ALA A 51 11.46 10.08 2.65
CA ALA A 51 10.87 8.77 2.41
C ALA A 51 9.35 8.77 2.60
N ILE A 52 8.81 9.50 3.59
CA ILE A 52 7.35 9.58 3.79
C ILE A 52 6.68 10.43 2.71
N LEU A 53 7.35 11.47 2.20
CA LEU A 53 6.84 12.26 1.08
C LEU A 53 6.75 11.41 -0.20
N VAL A 54 7.77 10.60 -0.47
CA VAL A 54 7.76 9.63 -1.57
C VAL A 54 6.61 8.63 -1.40
N ALA A 55 6.41 8.11 -0.20
CA ALA A 55 5.29 7.22 0.10
C ALA A 55 3.92 7.86 -0.18
N LEU A 56 3.76 9.14 0.17
CA LEU A 56 2.54 9.90 -0.08
C LEU A 56 2.28 10.05 -1.58
N ILE A 57 3.29 10.40 -2.37
CA ILE A 57 3.18 10.53 -3.84
C ILE A 57 2.70 9.22 -4.48
N PHE A 58 3.31 8.08 -4.09
CA PHE A 58 2.87 6.79 -4.61
C PHE A 58 1.48 6.39 -4.11
N SER A 59 1.12 6.72 -2.86
CA SER A 59 -0.21 6.46 -2.31
C SER A 59 -1.29 7.26 -3.04
N SER A 60 -1.03 8.52 -3.38
CA SER A 60 -1.92 9.31 -4.25
C SER A 60 -2.06 8.70 -5.63
N GLY A 61 -0.98 8.12 -6.17
CA GLY A 61 -1.02 7.32 -7.40
C GLY A 61 -1.98 6.13 -7.30
N LEU A 62 -2.03 5.43 -6.16
CA LEU A 62 -2.98 4.34 -5.93
C LEU A 62 -4.43 4.82 -5.88
N VAL A 63 -4.70 5.95 -5.22
CA VAL A 63 -6.04 6.54 -5.19
C VAL A 63 -6.48 6.96 -6.59
N ALA A 64 -5.57 7.55 -7.37
CA ALA A 64 -5.82 7.87 -8.78
C ALA A 64 -6.12 6.61 -9.62
N CYS A 65 -5.38 5.52 -9.42
CA CYS A 65 -5.66 4.23 -10.06
C CYS A 65 -7.03 3.66 -9.65
N LEU A 66 -7.43 3.78 -8.38
CA LEU A 66 -8.75 3.37 -7.92
C LEU A 66 -9.86 4.17 -8.62
N ILE A 67 -9.72 5.49 -8.69
CA ILE A 67 -10.68 6.36 -9.39
C ILE A 67 -10.72 6.03 -10.90
N ALA A 68 -9.56 5.79 -11.53
CA ALA A 68 -9.53 5.36 -12.92
C ALA A 68 -10.24 4.00 -13.08
N ALA A 69 -9.99 3.04 -12.19
CA ALA A 69 -10.63 1.72 -12.27
C ALA A 69 -12.15 1.81 -12.14
N THR A 70 -12.68 2.71 -11.31
CA THR A 70 -14.13 2.93 -11.18
C THR A 70 -14.73 3.63 -12.39
N VAL A 71 -14.06 4.67 -12.93
CA VAL A 71 -14.60 5.47 -14.03
C VAL A 71 -14.45 4.78 -15.39
N ILE A 72 -13.28 4.21 -15.71
CA ILE A 72 -13.02 3.64 -17.04
C ILE A 72 -12.91 2.12 -17.06
N GLY A 73 -12.69 1.49 -15.90
CA GLY A 73 -12.53 0.02 -15.79
C GLY A 73 -13.80 -0.73 -15.34
N GLY A 74 -14.86 -0.03 -14.95
CA GLY A 74 -16.09 -0.64 -14.44
C GLY A 74 -15.94 -1.32 -13.07
N LEU A 75 -14.93 -0.93 -12.26
CA LEU A 75 -14.66 -1.53 -10.95
C LEU A 75 -15.92 -1.57 -10.07
N GLY A 76 -16.17 -2.72 -9.44
CA GLY A 76 -17.33 -2.93 -8.55
C GLY A 76 -18.63 -3.35 -9.24
N GLN A 77 -18.63 -3.48 -10.57
CA GLN A 77 -19.71 -4.09 -11.35
C GLN A 77 -19.37 -5.56 -11.67
N HIS A 78 -20.39 -6.41 -11.84
CA HIS A 78 -20.19 -7.76 -12.36
C HIS A 78 -19.74 -7.68 -13.82
N THR A 79 -18.88 -8.60 -14.24
CA THR A 79 -18.34 -8.59 -15.61
C THR A 79 -19.44 -8.70 -16.68
N ALA A 80 -20.56 -9.36 -16.34
CA ALA A 80 -21.73 -9.50 -17.18
C ALA A 80 -22.55 -8.21 -17.35
N ASP A 81 -22.46 -7.26 -16.41
CA ASP A 81 -23.26 -6.03 -16.39
C ASP A 81 -22.52 -4.84 -17.04
N LEU A 82 -21.32 -5.06 -17.56
CA LEU A 82 -20.50 -4.01 -18.18
C LEU A 82 -21.09 -3.57 -19.52
N PRO A 83 -21.29 -2.26 -19.76
CA PRO A 83 -21.82 -1.75 -21.03
C PRO A 83 -20.94 -2.09 -22.24
N ASN A 84 -19.62 -2.13 -22.05
CA ASN A 84 -18.63 -2.41 -23.10
C ASN A 84 -17.50 -3.28 -22.53
N PRO A 85 -17.73 -4.58 -22.31
CA PRO A 85 -16.79 -5.43 -21.58
C PRO A 85 -15.43 -5.53 -22.28
N ALA A 86 -15.41 -5.62 -23.63
CA ALA A 86 -14.17 -5.74 -24.40
C ALA A 86 -13.21 -4.55 -24.21
N VAL A 87 -13.73 -3.33 -24.01
CA VAL A 87 -12.90 -2.14 -23.79
C VAL A 87 -12.59 -1.97 -22.30
N GLN A 88 -13.60 -2.09 -21.44
CA GLN A 88 -13.47 -1.83 -20.01
C GLN A 88 -12.57 -2.86 -19.31
N LEU A 89 -12.63 -4.14 -19.69
CA LEU A 89 -11.74 -5.17 -19.15
C LEU A 89 -10.27 -4.92 -19.51
N VAL A 90 -9.99 -4.47 -20.74
CA VAL A 90 -8.63 -4.13 -21.17
C VAL A 90 -8.10 -2.91 -20.41
N GLN A 91 -8.93 -1.89 -20.21
CA GLN A 91 -8.55 -0.73 -19.40
C GLN A 91 -8.32 -1.11 -17.94
N PHE A 92 -9.21 -1.94 -17.38
CA PHE A 92 -9.08 -2.47 -16.03
C PHE A 92 -7.77 -3.25 -15.84
N ALA A 93 -7.43 -4.15 -16.78
CA ALA A 93 -6.19 -4.92 -16.74
C ALA A 93 -4.94 -4.02 -16.78
N LYS A 94 -4.94 -2.96 -17.60
CA LYS A 94 -3.85 -1.97 -17.62
C LYS A 94 -3.71 -1.23 -16.29
N ILE A 95 -4.83 -0.85 -15.68
CA ILE A 95 -4.83 -0.17 -14.38
C ILE A 95 -4.34 -1.12 -13.28
N TYR A 96 -4.78 -2.39 -13.30
CA TYR A 96 -4.34 -3.41 -12.36
C TYR A 96 -2.83 -3.68 -12.46
N LEU A 97 -2.31 -3.74 -13.69
CA LEU A 97 -0.87 -3.86 -13.95
C LEU A 97 -0.09 -2.66 -13.40
N ALA A 98 -0.61 -1.44 -13.54
CA ALA A 98 0.03 -0.23 -12.99
C ALA A 98 -0.08 -0.14 -11.46
N LEU A 99 -1.18 -0.59 -10.87
CA LEU A 99 -1.43 -0.54 -9.43
C LEU A 99 -0.38 -1.32 -8.63
N SER A 100 0.00 -2.49 -9.12
CA SER A 100 0.91 -3.42 -8.44
C SER A 100 2.29 -2.81 -8.11
N PRO A 101 3.05 -2.27 -9.07
CA PRO A 101 4.33 -1.62 -8.79
C PRO A 101 4.18 -0.33 -7.97
N ILE A 102 3.12 0.46 -8.21
CA ILE A 102 2.85 1.69 -7.43
C ILE A 102 2.64 1.33 -5.95
N TRP A 103 1.90 0.27 -5.65
CA TRP A 103 1.66 -0.19 -4.28
C TRP A 103 2.95 -0.70 -3.64
N GLY A 104 3.74 -1.50 -4.36
CA GLY A 104 5.05 -1.96 -3.90
C GLY A 104 5.97 -0.80 -3.51
N CYS A 105 6.00 0.27 -4.32
CA CYS A 105 6.76 1.49 -4.03
C CYS A 105 6.21 2.24 -2.80
N ALA A 106 4.89 2.44 -2.73
CA ALA A 106 4.25 3.14 -1.61
C ALA A 106 4.55 2.46 -0.28
N ILE A 107 4.26 1.15 -0.16
CA ILE A 107 4.43 0.42 1.10
C ILE A 107 5.91 0.30 1.51
N SER A 108 6.80 0.13 0.53
CA SER A 108 8.24 0.10 0.79
C SER A 108 8.74 1.44 1.31
N ALA A 109 8.30 2.55 0.72
CA ALA A 109 8.68 3.88 1.17
C ALA A 109 8.17 4.18 2.60
N VAL A 110 6.96 3.74 2.96
CA VAL A 110 6.46 3.83 4.34
C VAL A 110 7.37 3.06 5.30
N LYS A 111 7.65 1.78 5.01
CA LYS A 111 8.48 0.92 5.88
C LYS A 111 9.90 1.46 6.03
N ILE A 112 10.51 1.92 4.93
CA ILE A 112 11.83 2.56 4.94
C ILE A 112 11.80 3.85 5.79
N SER A 113 10.76 4.67 5.68
CA SER A 113 10.61 5.87 6.52
C SER A 113 10.58 5.52 8.01
N ILE A 114 9.82 4.48 8.40
CA ILE A 114 9.75 4.00 9.79
C ILE A 114 11.12 3.48 10.27
N LEU A 115 11.82 2.69 9.45
CA LEU A 115 13.14 2.17 9.80
C LEU A 115 14.19 3.28 9.92
N LEU A 116 14.16 4.29 9.05
CA LEU A 116 15.03 5.47 9.16
C LEU A 116 14.71 6.30 10.39
N LEU A 117 13.44 6.40 10.78
CA LEU A 117 13.03 7.01 12.04
C LEU A 117 13.60 6.22 13.23
N TYR A 118 13.53 4.89 13.21
CA TYR A 118 14.13 4.04 14.25
C TYR A 118 15.64 4.24 14.37
N ILE A 119 16.37 4.32 13.25
CA ILE A 119 17.81 4.61 13.25
C ILE A 119 18.11 5.97 13.88
N SER A 120 17.24 6.97 13.68
CA SER A 120 17.43 8.30 14.27
C SER A 120 17.15 8.36 15.78
N ILE A 121 16.25 7.51 16.29
CA ILE A 121 15.81 7.51 17.69
C ILE A 121 16.74 6.65 18.56
N PHE A 122 17.08 5.45 18.10
CA PHE A 122 17.82 4.47 18.90
C PHE A 122 19.33 4.60 18.72
N ARG A 123 20.08 4.41 19.80
CA ARG A 123 21.56 4.52 19.82
C ARG A 123 22.30 3.18 19.74
N SER A 124 21.57 2.05 19.78
CA SER A 124 22.17 0.71 19.77
C SER A 124 22.74 0.37 18.39
N LYS A 125 24.06 0.15 18.31
CA LYS A 125 24.76 -0.18 17.05
C LYS A 125 24.27 -1.49 16.42
N VAL A 126 23.85 -2.47 17.22
CA VAL A 126 23.31 -3.74 16.71
C VAL A 126 21.95 -3.48 16.06
N PHE A 127 21.07 -2.77 16.76
CA PHE A 127 19.74 -2.44 16.25
C PHE A 127 19.78 -1.60 14.97
N ILE A 128 20.68 -0.60 14.91
CA ILE A 128 20.87 0.21 13.70
C ILE A 128 21.31 -0.65 12.52
N ARG A 129 22.25 -1.59 12.71
CA ARG A 129 22.67 -2.53 11.66
C ARG A 129 21.51 -3.41 11.18
N CYS A 130 20.68 -3.92 12.09
CA CYS A 130 19.48 -4.67 11.72
C CYS A 130 18.51 -3.81 10.89
N CYS A 131 18.29 -2.54 11.26
CA CYS A 131 17.42 -1.64 10.51
C CYS A 131 17.94 -1.40 9.08
N TYR A 132 19.25 -1.18 8.89
CA TYR A 132 19.83 -1.08 7.54
C TYR A 132 19.68 -2.37 6.73
N GLY A 133 19.81 -3.54 7.37
CA GLY A 133 19.54 -4.83 6.75
C GLY A 133 18.07 -4.95 6.28
N LEU A 134 17.12 -4.54 7.12
CA LEU A 134 15.70 -4.53 6.75
C LEU A 134 15.40 -3.53 5.63
N ILE A 135 16.04 -2.35 5.60
CA ILE A 135 15.91 -1.38 4.50
C ILE A 135 16.39 -2.02 3.18
N LEU A 136 17.53 -2.72 3.19
CA LEU A 136 18.05 -3.40 2.01
C LEU A 136 17.07 -4.48 1.52
N LEU A 137 16.61 -5.35 2.42
CA LEU A 137 15.67 -6.41 2.09
C LEU A 137 14.33 -5.87 1.56
N GLN A 138 13.82 -4.79 2.16
CA GLN A 138 12.60 -4.12 1.69
C GLN A 138 12.79 -3.51 0.31
N SER A 139 13.96 -2.93 0.03
CA SER A 139 14.27 -2.35 -1.28
C SER A 139 14.35 -3.43 -2.36
N LEU A 140 14.96 -4.58 -2.05
CA LEU A 140 15.00 -5.74 -2.95
C LEU A 140 13.60 -6.29 -3.21
N TRP A 141 12.76 -6.37 -2.18
CA TRP A 141 11.37 -6.77 -2.35
C TRP A 141 10.59 -5.80 -3.24
N CYS A 142 10.79 -4.49 -3.10
CA CYS A 142 10.17 -3.49 -3.98
C CYS A 142 10.55 -3.72 -5.45
N VAL A 143 11.83 -3.99 -5.74
CA VAL A 143 12.30 -4.33 -7.08
C VAL A 143 11.65 -5.63 -7.57
N ALA A 144 11.54 -6.64 -6.71
CA ALA A 144 10.88 -7.90 -7.04
C ALA A 144 9.39 -7.72 -7.39
N VAL A 145 8.66 -6.82 -6.71
CA VAL A 145 7.27 -6.48 -7.06
C VAL A 145 7.19 -5.81 -8.44
N ILE A 146 8.08 -4.87 -8.74
CA ILE A 146 8.11 -4.17 -10.03
C ILE A 146 8.41 -5.15 -11.17
N LEU A 147 9.46 -5.95 -11.01
CA LEU A 147 9.84 -6.94 -12.03
C LEU A 147 8.79 -8.05 -12.13
N GLY A 148 8.25 -8.52 -11.01
CA GLY A 148 7.22 -9.56 -10.97
C GLY A 148 5.93 -9.15 -11.67
N SER A 149 5.50 -7.88 -11.51
CA SER A 149 4.33 -7.35 -12.20
C SER A 149 4.57 -7.13 -13.70
N LEU A 150 5.73 -6.56 -14.08
CA LEU A 150 6.02 -6.26 -15.50
C LEU A 150 6.41 -7.50 -16.32
N LEU A 151 7.03 -8.50 -15.70
CA LEU A 151 7.56 -9.68 -16.39
C LEU A 151 6.67 -10.92 -16.24
N LEU A 152 5.47 -10.78 -15.64
CA LEU A 152 4.51 -11.85 -15.41
C LEU A 152 4.13 -12.58 -16.70
N CYS A 153 3.86 -11.82 -17.76
CA CYS A 153 3.56 -12.33 -19.08
C CYS A 153 4.61 -11.92 -20.11
N ARG A 154 4.90 -12.82 -21.05
CA ARG A 154 5.83 -12.61 -22.16
C ARG A 154 5.09 -12.93 -23.47
N PRO A 155 4.84 -11.93 -24.33
CA PRO A 155 5.24 -10.52 -24.25
C PRO A 155 4.43 -9.70 -23.23
N LEU A 156 4.98 -8.56 -22.78
CA LEU A 156 4.34 -7.66 -21.79
C LEU A 156 2.88 -7.31 -22.15
N LYS A 157 2.59 -7.16 -23.45
CA LYS A 157 1.25 -6.85 -23.99
C LYS A 157 0.18 -7.85 -23.54
N MET A 158 0.57 -9.11 -23.32
CA MET A 158 -0.34 -10.18 -22.92
C MET A 158 -0.94 -9.97 -21.51
N ASN A 159 -0.38 -9.07 -20.69
CA ASN A 159 -0.99 -8.70 -19.40
C ASN A 159 -2.36 -8.03 -19.54
N TRP A 160 -2.63 -7.34 -20.66
CA TRP A 160 -3.92 -6.68 -20.90
C TRP A 160 -4.60 -7.11 -22.20
N ASP A 161 -3.90 -7.84 -23.07
CA ASP A 161 -4.42 -8.36 -24.33
C ASP A 161 -4.27 -9.88 -24.35
N ALA A 162 -5.33 -10.57 -23.92
CA ALA A 162 -5.35 -12.04 -23.86
C ALA A 162 -5.32 -12.71 -25.24
N THR A 163 -5.51 -11.94 -26.34
CA THR A 163 -5.44 -12.46 -27.71
C THR A 163 -4.01 -12.53 -28.26
N ALA A 164 -3.04 -11.92 -27.55
CA ALA A 164 -1.65 -11.96 -27.94
C ALA A 164 -1.04 -13.36 -27.68
N GLU A 165 -0.28 -13.87 -28.65
CA GLU A 165 0.47 -15.11 -28.47
C GLU A 165 1.61 -14.93 -27.47
N GLY A 166 1.71 -15.85 -26.50
CA GLY A 166 2.70 -15.78 -25.45
C GLY A 166 2.44 -16.75 -24.32
N HIS A 167 3.20 -16.58 -23.24
CA HIS A 167 3.07 -17.37 -22.02
C HIS A 167 3.03 -16.43 -20.80
N CYS A 168 2.15 -16.74 -19.85
CA CYS A 168 2.05 -16.07 -18.57
C CYS A 168 2.40 -17.03 -17.44
N GLY A 169 3.06 -16.52 -16.40
CA GLY A 169 3.19 -17.22 -15.13
C GLY A 169 1.86 -17.27 -14.37
N SER A 170 1.83 -18.02 -13.27
CA SER A 170 0.66 -18.01 -12.38
C SER A 170 0.58 -16.69 -11.61
N THR A 171 -0.38 -15.85 -12.03
CA THR A 171 -0.75 -14.60 -11.36
C THR A 171 -0.98 -14.82 -9.87
N THR A 172 -1.83 -15.79 -9.53
CA THR A 172 -2.17 -16.12 -8.13
C THR A 172 -0.94 -16.48 -7.32
N ALA A 173 -0.05 -17.33 -7.84
CA ALA A 173 1.14 -17.76 -7.11
C ALA A 173 2.12 -16.60 -6.85
N ILE A 174 2.36 -15.75 -7.84
CA ILE A 174 3.28 -14.61 -7.71
C ILE A 174 2.72 -13.57 -6.73
N TYR A 175 1.46 -13.17 -6.88
CA TYR A 175 0.85 -12.19 -5.97
C TYR A 175 0.73 -12.73 -4.55
N LEU A 176 0.36 -14.00 -4.37
CA LEU A 176 0.32 -14.64 -3.06
C LEU A 176 1.71 -14.62 -2.38
N ALA A 177 2.76 -15.00 -3.10
CA ALA A 177 4.12 -14.96 -2.58
C ALA A 177 4.55 -13.55 -2.18
N LEU A 178 4.28 -12.54 -3.04
CA LEU A 178 4.61 -11.14 -2.75
C LEU A 178 3.88 -10.62 -1.51
N HIS A 179 2.60 -10.98 -1.32
CA HIS A 179 1.82 -10.57 -0.15
C HIS A 179 2.25 -11.26 1.14
N ILE A 180 2.59 -12.54 1.10
CA ILE A 180 3.15 -13.25 2.26
C ILE A 180 4.46 -12.59 2.69
N VAL A 181 5.37 -12.31 1.74
CA VAL A 181 6.64 -11.66 2.05
C VAL A 181 6.41 -10.24 2.59
N ASN A 182 5.46 -9.48 2.04
CA ASN A 182 5.09 -8.16 2.57
C ASN A 182 4.63 -8.23 4.03
N LEU A 183 3.80 -9.21 4.38
CA LEU A 183 3.33 -9.46 5.74
C LEU A 183 4.49 -9.77 6.69
N LEU A 184 5.47 -10.57 6.25
CA LEU A 184 6.67 -10.84 7.05
C LEU A 184 7.45 -9.55 7.33
N PHE A 185 7.51 -8.62 6.37
CA PHE A 185 8.10 -7.30 6.60
C PHE A 185 7.26 -6.44 7.55
N ASP A 186 5.93 -6.47 7.49
CA ASP A 186 5.07 -5.74 8.44
C ASP A 186 5.35 -6.18 9.87
N VAL A 187 5.38 -7.49 10.10
CA VAL A 187 5.68 -8.09 11.40
C VAL A 187 7.11 -7.76 11.82
N SER A 188 8.08 -7.88 10.92
CA SER A 188 9.50 -7.62 11.23
C SER A 188 9.74 -6.16 11.62
N VAL A 189 9.18 -5.21 10.87
CA VAL A 189 9.31 -3.76 11.15
C VAL A 189 8.54 -3.41 12.42
N GLY A 190 7.34 -3.94 12.61
CA GLY A 190 6.52 -3.68 13.80
C GLY A 190 7.11 -4.24 15.10
N LEU A 191 7.76 -5.42 15.04
CA LEU A 191 8.39 -6.07 16.20
C LEU A 191 9.81 -5.57 16.47
N ALA A 192 10.49 -4.99 15.48
CA ALA A 192 11.87 -4.52 15.60
C ALA A 192 12.17 -3.72 16.89
N PRO A 193 11.35 -2.75 17.33
CA PRO A 193 11.68 -1.98 18.52
C PRO A 193 11.48 -2.76 19.83
N ILE A 194 10.62 -3.79 19.90
CA ILE A 194 10.20 -4.44 21.16
C ILE A 194 11.38 -4.96 22.01
N PRO A 195 12.35 -5.70 21.45
CA PRO A 195 13.47 -6.21 22.24
C PRO A 195 14.33 -5.10 22.85
N VAL A 196 14.54 -4.00 22.12
CA VAL A 196 15.31 -2.85 22.60
C VAL A 196 14.54 -2.11 23.70
N LEU A 197 13.21 -2.06 23.59
CA LEU A 197 12.34 -1.40 24.56
C LEU A 197 12.24 -2.16 25.88
N TRP A 198 12.33 -3.49 25.87
CA TRP A 198 12.36 -4.28 27.10
C TRP A 198 13.64 -4.08 27.93
N GLN A 199 14.74 -3.72 27.26
CA GLN A 199 16.01 -3.44 27.93
C GLN A 199 16.11 -2.00 28.44
N LEU A 200 15.24 -1.09 27.97
CA LEU A 200 15.32 0.33 28.27
C LEU A 200 14.17 0.75 29.20
N GLN A 201 14.47 1.25 30.40
CA GLN A 201 13.49 1.77 31.36
C GLN A 201 12.81 3.05 30.82
N LEU A 202 11.82 2.88 29.95
CA LEU A 202 11.09 3.99 29.36
C LEU A 202 9.92 4.43 30.25
N LYS A 203 9.71 5.74 30.30
CA LYS A 203 8.52 6.36 30.92
C LYS A 203 7.24 5.82 30.28
N LEU A 204 6.19 5.63 31.09
CA LEU A 204 4.90 5.02 30.72
C LEU A 204 4.33 5.54 29.38
N TRP A 205 4.49 6.82 29.11
CA TRP A 205 4.02 7.48 27.89
C TRP A 205 4.64 6.95 26.59
N ARG A 206 5.93 6.60 26.60
CA ARG A 206 6.57 5.96 25.44
C ARG A 206 6.05 4.55 25.22
N LYS A 207 5.70 3.83 26.29
CA LYS A 207 5.05 2.50 26.18
C LYS A 207 3.69 2.60 25.49
N ILE A 208 2.87 3.61 25.82
CA ILE A 208 1.54 3.79 25.21
C ILE A 208 1.64 4.00 23.69
N GLU A 209 2.57 4.84 23.23
CA GLU A 209 2.74 5.12 21.80
C GLU A 209 3.20 3.88 21.03
N LEU A 210 4.12 3.13 21.63
CA LEU A 210 4.58 1.87 21.07
C LEU A 210 3.49 0.81 21.06
N SER A 211 2.64 0.77 22.09
CA SER A 211 1.44 -0.07 22.10
C SER A 211 0.43 0.35 21.03
N CYS A 212 0.24 1.65 20.76
CA CYS A 212 -0.61 2.12 19.65
C CYS A 212 -0.02 1.75 18.28
N MET A 213 1.29 1.96 18.07
CA MET A 213 1.96 1.55 16.83
C MET A 213 1.86 0.04 16.61
N PHE A 214 2.02 -0.73 17.69
CA PHE A 214 1.92 -2.19 17.64
C PHE A 214 0.48 -2.66 17.39
N ALA A 215 -0.52 -2.06 18.05
CA ALA A 215 -1.93 -2.37 17.84
C ALA A 215 -2.37 -2.07 16.40
N LEU A 216 -1.92 -0.95 15.84
CA LEU A 216 -2.19 -0.61 14.45
C LEU A 216 -1.43 -1.51 13.47
N GLY A 217 -0.20 -1.92 13.79
CA GLY A 217 0.54 -2.95 13.05
C GLY A 217 -0.20 -4.29 13.03
N ILE A 218 -0.77 -4.72 14.16
CA ILE A 218 -1.62 -5.91 14.25
C ILE A 218 -2.89 -5.74 13.41
N ALA A 219 -3.54 -4.58 13.45
CA ALA A 219 -4.71 -4.31 12.63
C ALA A 219 -4.39 -4.41 11.13
N ILE A 220 -3.24 -3.89 10.70
CA ILE A 220 -2.73 -4.04 9.33
C ILE A 220 -2.48 -5.52 9.01
N CYS A 221 -1.89 -6.29 9.92
CA CYS A 221 -1.69 -7.73 9.72
C CYS A 221 -3.02 -8.49 9.54
N ILE A 222 -4.05 -8.15 10.33
CA ILE A 222 -5.39 -8.74 10.20
C ILE A 222 -5.99 -8.39 8.83
N ILE A 223 -5.87 -7.14 8.41
CA ILE A 223 -6.30 -6.69 7.06
C ILE A 223 -5.61 -7.50 5.96
N THR A 224 -4.30 -7.73 6.07
CA THR A 224 -3.52 -8.50 5.09
C THR A 224 -3.92 -9.98 5.07
N ILE A 225 -4.25 -10.58 6.21
CA ILE A 225 -4.75 -11.96 6.28
C ILE A 225 -6.11 -12.08 5.58
N LEU A 226 -7.03 -11.15 5.83
CA LEU A 226 -8.33 -11.11 5.15
C LEU A 226 -8.15 -11.00 3.63
N ARG A 227 -7.21 -10.16 3.18
CA ARG A 227 -6.86 -9.99 1.77
C ARG A 227 -6.35 -11.28 1.13
N ILE A 228 -5.51 -12.05 1.82
CA ILE A 228 -4.97 -13.32 1.30
C ILE A 228 -6.10 -14.34 1.05
N ASN A 229 -7.10 -14.40 1.94
CA ASN A 229 -8.25 -15.29 1.74
C ASN A 229 -9.06 -14.90 0.50
N MET A 230 -9.25 -13.60 0.25
CA MET A 230 -9.99 -13.13 -0.94
C MET A 230 -9.26 -13.41 -2.26
N ILE A 231 -7.92 -13.53 -2.25
CA ILE A 231 -7.14 -13.88 -3.45
C ILE A 231 -7.41 -15.32 -3.88
N ASN A 232 -7.69 -16.23 -2.94
CA ASN A 232 -8.06 -17.60 -3.28
C ASN A 232 -9.46 -17.68 -3.90
N ASP A 233 -10.36 -16.76 -3.53
CA ASP A 233 -11.74 -16.70 -4.06
C ASP A 233 -11.85 -15.98 -5.42
N LEU A 234 -10.80 -15.28 -5.88
CA LEU A 234 -10.76 -14.62 -7.19
C LEU A 234 -10.96 -15.59 -8.38
N VAL A 235 -10.79 -16.90 -8.15
CA VAL A 235 -10.91 -17.94 -9.18
C VAL A 235 -12.37 -18.24 -9.54
N SER A 236 -13.36 -17.85 -8.72
CA SER A 236 -14.68 -18.50 -8.82
C SER A 236 -15.82 -17.76 -9.53
N THR A 237 -15.87 -16.43 -9.74
CA THR A 237 -16.83 -15.87 -10.75
C THR A 237 -16.73 -14.38 -11.15
N ASP A 238 -16.11 -13.46 -10.39
CA ASP A 238 -16.11 -12.03 -10.79
C ASP A 238 -14.84 -11.25 -10.42
N LEU A 239 -13.95 -11.11 -11.41
CA LEU A 239 -12.69 -10.36 -11.31
C LEU A 239 -12.91 -8.90 -10.86
N THR A 240 -13.79 -8.17 -11.53
CA THR A 240 -14.01 -6.74 -11.33
C THR A 240 -14.72 -6.43 -10.00
N TYR A 241 -15.54 -7.36 -9.52
CA TYR A 241 -16.29 -7.25 -8.27
C TYR A 241 -15.37 -7.46 -7.06
N SER A 242 -14.62 -8.58 -7.03
CA SER A 242 -13.73 -8.93 -5.92
C SER A 242 -12.51 -8.01 -5.83
N SER A 243 -12.05 -7.46 -6.96
CA SER A 243 -10.93 -6.52 -7.00
C SER A 243 -11.20 -5.20 -6.27
N SER A 244 -12.48 -4.80 -6.13
CA SER A 244 -12.84 -3.54 -5.45
C SER A 244 -12.39 -3.53 -3.98
N THR A 245 -12.58 -4.65 -3.29
CA THR A 245 -12.17 -4.81 -1.89
C THR A 245 -10.66 -4.96 -1.76
N LEU A 246 -10.00 -5.62 -2.71
CA LEU A 246 -8.54 -5.75 -2.73
C LEU A 246 -7.86 -4.39 -2.87
N PHE A 247 -8.36 -3.52 -3.76
CA PHE A 247 -7.81 -2.18 -3.97
C PHE A 247 -7.97 -1.32 -2.72
N LEU A 248 -9.15 -1.40 -2.08
CA LEU A 248 -9.40 -0.73 -0.81
C LEU A 248 -8.36 -1.13 0.24
N PHE A 249 -8.10 -2.42 0.43
CA PHE A 249 -7.13 -2.87 1.42
C PHE A 249 -5.69 -2.44 1.10
N MET A 250 -5.29 -2.44 -0.18
CA MET A 250 -3.98 -1.93 -0.60
C MET A 250 -3.80 -0.45 -0.24
N ILE A 251 -4.82 0.36 -0.45
CA ILE A 251 -4.79 1.80 -0.16
C ILE A 251 -4.83 2.06 1.34
N LEU A 252 -5.67 1.33 2.08
CA LEU A 252 -5.73 1.41 3.54
C LEU A 252 -4.36 1.13 4.16
N GLU A 253 -3.71 0.06 3.72
CA GLU A 253 -2.40 -0.34 4.21
C GLU A 253 -1.35 0.78 4.05
N THR A 254 -1.29 1.40 2.86
CA THR A 254 -0.31 2.46 2.57
C THR A 254 -0.64 3.76 3.32
N LEU A 255 -1.91 4.17 3.36
CA LEU A 255 -2.32 5.43 3.99
C LEU A 255 -2.26 5.35 5.52
N LEU A 256 -2.73 4.26 6.12
CA LEU A 256 -2.61 4.04 7.56
C LEU A 256 -1.14 3.94 7.97
N GLY A 257 -0.32 3.22 7.20
CA GLY A 257 1.12 3.16 7.39
C GLY A 257 1.79 4.54 7.35
N ALA A 258 1.37 5.40 6.41
CA ALA A 258 1.91 6.75 6.31
C ALA A 258 1.52 7.64 7.51
N ILE A 259 0.26 7.58 7.94
CA ILE A 259 -0.23 8.29 9.15
C ILE A 259 0.55 7.82 10.39
N LEU A 260 0.70 6.50 10.55
CA LEU A 260 1.46 5.87 11.62
C LEU A 260 2.91 6.35 11.70
N ALA A 261 3.57 6.47 10.55
CA ALA A 261 4.95 6.94 10.49
C ALA A 261 5.10 8.39 10.98
N CYS A 262 4.02 9.20 10.91
CA CYS A 262 4.01 10.60 11.33
C CYS A 262 3.71 10.80 12.83
N LEU A 263 2.99 9.87 13.47
CA LEU A 263 2.57 9.99 14.88
C LEU A 263 3.72 10.28 15.87
N PRO A 264 4.92 9.68 15.76
CA PRO A 264 6.00 9.96 16.71
C PRO A 264 6.53 11.40 16.65
N MET A 265 6.36 12.09 15.52
CA MET A 265 6.94 13.42 15.27
C MET A 265 5.95 14.57 15.51
N LEU A 266 4.65 14.27 15.59
CA LEU A 266 3.58 15.26 15.85
C LEU A 266 3.52 15.75 17.30
N ARG A 267 4.50 15.37 18.12
CA ARG A 267 4.53 15.71 19.52
C ARG A 267 5.12 17.12 19.73
N PRO A 268 4.52 17.94 20.61
CA PRO A 268 5.14 19.19 21.07
C PRO A 268 6.51 18.92 21.71
#